data_AF-A0A1Y5SAW0-F1
#
_entry.id   AF-A0A1Y5SAW0-F1
#
_cell.length_a   1.000
_cell.length_b   1.000
_cell.length_c   1.000
_cell.angle_alpha   90.00
_cell.angle_beta   90.00
_cell.angle_gamma   90.00
#
_symmetry.space_group_name_H-M   'P 1'
#
loop_
_entity.id
_entity.type
_entity.pdbx_description
1 polymer ?
#
loop_
_entity_poly.entity_id
_entity_poly.type
_entity_poly.pdbx_seq_one_letter_code
_entity_poly.pdbx_strand_id
1 'polypeptide(L)'
;MLRRTFMAATATLALTASSAFADGHSKDIVDTAAEAGSFTTLLAAAEAAGLVETLKGDGPLTVFAPTDEAFAALPEGTVEGLLEDTEALTAILTYHVVAGKVMSGDLSDGMMAPTVNGAEITVSLGDSVMINDATVVTADVEASNGVIHVIDTVLIPE
;
A
#
# COMPACT_ATOMS: atom_id res chain seq x y z
N MET A 1 75.52 -36.75 -12.87
CA MET A 1 74.96 -38.02 -12.35
C MET A 1 73.71 -37.68 -11.52
N LEU A 2 72.59 -38.37 -11.81
CA LEU A 2 71.32 -38.52 -11.05
C LEU A 2 70.54 -37.25 -10.63
N ARG A 3 69.40 -36.92 -11.26
CA ARG A 3 68.01 -37.45 -11.09
C ARG A 3 67.26 -36.92 -9.84
N ARG A 4 66.11 -36.24 -10.08
CA ARG A 4 64.78 -36.31 -9.38
C ARG A 4 64.03 -34.97 -9.52
N THR A 5 62.94 -34.85 -10.31
CA THR A 5 61.49 -34.98 -9.94
C THR A 5 61.07 -34.02 -8.80
N PHE A 6 60.02 -33.18 -8.82
CA PHE A 6 58.62 -33.33 -9.26
C PHE A 6 57.91 -31.94 -9.37
N MET A 7 56.83 -31.91 -10.19
CA MET A 7 55.61 -31.06 -10.20
C MET A 7 55.40 -29.92 -9.19
N ALA A 8 54.84 -28.80 -9.66
CA ALA A 8 53.43 -28.42 -9.41
C ALA A 8 53.03 -27.16 -10.21
N ALA A 9 51.97 -27.30 -11.02
CA ALA A 9 51.25 -26.22 -11.66
C ALA A 9 50.04 -25.86 -10.79
N THR A 10 49.82 -24.58 -10.51
CA THR A 10 48.52 -24.08 -10.04
C THR A 10 48.29 -22.67 -10.60
N ALA A 11 47.55 -22.63 -11.70
CA ALA A 11 46.87 -21.42 -12.16
C ALA A 11 45.60 -21.25 -11.33
N THR A 12 45.53 -20.21 -10.51
CA THR A 12 44.28 -19.80 -9.84
C THR A 12 43.65 -18.68 -10.66
N LEU A 13 42.69 -19.08 -11.52
CA LEU A 13 41.67 -18.21 -12.08
C LEU A 13 40.70 -17.88 -10.93
N ALA A 14 40.66 -16.64 -10.45
CA ALA A 14 39.60 -16.17 -9.57
C ALA A 14 38.43 -15.66 -10.42
N LEU A 15 37.44 -16.54 -10.64
CA LEU A 15 36.14 -16.21 -11.20
C LEU A 15 35.23 -15.70 -10.07
N THR A 16 34.62 -14.53 -10.31
CA THR A 16 33.24 -14.15 -9.94
C THR A 16 32.72 -14.40 -8.53
N ALA A 17 32.32 -13.31 -7.86
CA ALA A 17 30.98 -13.20 -7.28
C ALA A 17 30.66 -11.72 -7.01
N SER A 18 29.99 -11.06 -7.97
CA SER A 18 29.04 -10.01 -7.61
C SER A 18 27.94 -10.70 -6.83
N SER A 19 28.07 -10.76 -5.52
CA SER A 19 26.96 -11.17 -4.68
C SER A 19 26.00 -9.99 -4.61
N ALA A 20 24.98 -10.08 -5.49
CA ALA A 20 23.62 -9.63 -5.31
C ALA A 20 23.43 -8.38 -4.46
N PHE A 21 23.02 -7.29 -5.12
CA PHE A 21 21.98 -6.45 -4.56
C PHE A 21 20.86 -7.38 -4.12
N ALA A 22 20.83 -7.69 -2.82
CA ALA A 22 19.61 -8.07 -2.16
C ALA A 22 18.75 -6.81 -2.20
N ASP A 23 18.12 -6.61 -3.35
CA ASP A 23 16.97 -5.76 -3.56
C ASP A 23 15.83 -6.43 -2.78
N GLY A 24 15.96 -6.45 -1.46
CA GLY A 24 14.86 -6.66 -0.54
C GLY A 24 14.04 -5.38 -0.55
N HIS A 25 13.54 -4.98 -1.71
CA HIS A 25 12.48 -4.01 -1.80
C HIS A 25 11.27 -4.73 -1.21
N SER A 26 11.11 -4.60 0.10
CA SER A 26 9.76 -4.55 0.63
C SER A 26 9.04 -3.52 -0.26
N LYS A 27 7.93 -3.91 -0.86
CA LYS A 27 7.18 -3.05 -1.77
C LYS A 27 6.43 -2.02 -0.95
N ASP A 28 6.48 -0.75 -1.36
CA ASP A 28 5.70 0.27 -0.68
C ASP A 28 4.21 0.13 -1.03
N ILE A 29 3.37 0.93 -0.38
CA ILE A 29 1.92 0.88 -0.62
C ILE A 29 1.57 1.09 -2.09
N VAL A 30 2.33 1.96 -2.79
CA VAL A 30 2.11 2.29 -4.20
C VAL A 30 2.55 1.12 -5.09
N ASP A 31 3.71 0.52 -4.84
CA ASP A 31 4.20 -0.66 -5.56
C ASP A 31 3.27 -1.86 -5.37
N THR A 32 2.77 -2.07 -4.15
CA THR A 32 1.84 -3.16 -3.82
C THR A 32 0.50 -2.98 -4.53
N ALA A 33 0.00 -1.74 -4.57
CA ALA A 33 -1.22 -1.39 -5.31
C ALA A 33 -1.03 -1.50 -6.83
N ALA A 34 0.13 -1.10 -7.36
CA ALA A 34 0.47 -1.22 -8.78
C ALA A 34 0.53 -2.69 -9.21
N GLU A 35 1.10 -3.57 -8.38
CA GLU A 35 1.17 -5.01 -8.68
C GLU A 35 -0.19 -5.71 -8.64
N ALA A 36 -1.08 -5.28 -7.76
CA ALA A 36 -2.43 -5.84 -7.68
C ALA A 36 -3.29 -5.47 -8.91
N GLY A 37 -2.90 -4.45 -9.68
CA GLY A 37 -3.51 -4.08 -10.96
C GLY A 37 -4.97 -3.59 -10.88
N SER A 38 -5.56 -3.59 -9.68
CA SER A 38 -6.96 -3.28 -9.40
C SER A 38 -7.13 -1.94 -8.65
N PHE A 39 -6.07 -1.14 -8.58
CA PHE A 39 -6.00 0.14 -7.88
C PHE A 39 -5.51 1.26 -8.82
N THR A 40 -5.70 1.09 -10.12
CA THR A 40 -5.15 2.01 -11.13
C THR A 40 -5.76 3.41 -11.01
N THR A 41 -7.06 3.48 -10.69
CA THR A 41 -7.78 4.74 -10.45
C THR A 41 -7.24 5.48 -9.22
N LEU A 42 -6.95 4.73 -8.14
CA LEU A 42 -6.38 5.27 -6.91
C LEU A 42 -4.98 5.85 -7.14
N LEU A 43 -4.13 5.14 -7.88
CA LEU A 43 -2.79 5.62 -8.22
C LEU A 43 -2.86 6.92 -9.04
N ALA A 44 -3.71 6.97 -10.05
CA ALA A 44 -3.91 8.17 -10.86
C ALA A 44 -4.43 9.35 -10.02
N ALA A 45 -5.34 9.09 -9.09
CA ALA A 45 -5.84 10.07 -8.12
C ALA A 45 -4.74 10.58 -7.18
N ALA A 46 -3.91 9.68 -6.64
CA ALA A 46 -2.80 10.03 -5.76
C ALA A 46 -1.70 10.81 -6.48
N GLU A 47 -1.42 10.48 -7.74
CA GLU A 47 -0.52 11.23 -8.62
C GLU A 47 -1.07 12.63 -8.91
N ALA A 48 -2.36 12.75 -9.24
CA ALA A 48 -3.02 14.03 -9.50
C ALA A 48 -3.04 14.94 -8.26
N ALA A 49 -3.25 14.37 -7.07
CA ALA A 49 -3.22 15.09 -5.80
C ALA A 49 -1.79 15.36 -5.28
N GLY A 50 -0.75 14.79 -5.90
CA GLY A 50 0.63 14.92 -5.44
C GLY A 50 0.91 14.23 -4.10
N LEU A 51 0.08 13.27 -3.70
CA LEU A 51 0.19 12.56 -2.41
C LEU A 51 1.05 11.30 -2.49
N VAL A 52 1.58 10.94 -3.66
CA VAL A 52 2.46 9.78 -3.83
C VAL A 52 3.66 9.83 -2.88
N GLU A 53 4.28 11.00 -2.69
CA GLU A 53 5.42 11.14 -1.76
C GLU A 53 4.98 10.98 -0.30
N THR A 54 3.76 11.40 0.05
CA THR A 54 3.18 11.20 1.38
C THR A 54 2.83 9.73 1.63
N LEU A 55 2.26 9.06 0.63
CA LEU A 55 1.95 7.63 0.67
C LEU A 55 3.19 6.74 0.65
N LYS A 56 4.35 7.26 0.25
CA LYS A 56 5.67 6.62 0.35
C LYS A 56 6.46 7.09 1.59
N GLY A 57 5.89 7.98 2.40
CA GLY A 57 6.55 8.62 3.54
C GLY A 57 6.91 7.65 4.68
N ASP A 58 7.79 8.13 5.57
CA ASP A 58 8.32 7.41 6.72
C ASP A 58 7.29 7.35 7.87
N GLY A 59 6.55 6.26 7.96
CA GLY A 59 5.70 5.98 9.12
C GLY A 59 4.79 4.79 8.85
N PRO A 60 4.39 4.01 9.87
CA PRO A 60 3.35 3.02 9.66
C PRO A 60 2.04 3.74 9.36
N LEU A 61 1.59 3.65 8.11
CA LEU A 61 0.30 4.15 7.67
C LEU A 61 -0.65 2.98 7.44
N THR A 62 -1.91 3.16 7.79
CA THR A 62 -2.96 2.22 7.41
C THR A 62 -3.75 2.86 6.28
N VAL A 63 -3.70 2.27 5.10
CA VAL A 63 -4.35 2.80 3.90
C VAL A 63 -5.52 1.90 3.52
N PHE A 64 -6.70 2.49 3.46
CA PHE A 64 -7.88 1.81 2.94
C PHE A 64 -7.93 2.03 1.43
N ALA A 65 -7.64 0.99 0.65
CA ALA A 65 -7.55 1.08 -0.79
C ALA A 65 -8.83 0.52 -1.45
N PRO A 66 -9.72 1.38 -1.97
CA PRO A 66 -10.83 0.92 -2.78
C PRO A 66 -10.35 0.32 -4.11
N THR A 67 -10.96 -0.79 -4.52
CA THR A 67 -10.70 -1.41 -5.84
C THR A 67 -11.29 -0.56 -6.97
N ASP A 68 -10.84 -0.79 -8.20
CA ASP A 68 -11.45 -0.18 -9.40
C ASP A 68 -12.95 -0.53 -9.50
N GLU A 69 -13.38 -1.69 -8.97
CA GLU A 69 -14.81 -2.04 -8.86
C GLU A 69 -15.56 -1.14 -7.86
N ALA A 70 -14.91 -0.76 -6.75
CA ALA A 70 -15.48 0.18 -5.78
C ALA A 70 -15.70 1.57 -6.39
N PHE A 71 -14.74 2.04 -7.22
CA PHE A 71 -14.91 3.28 -7.98
C PHE A 71 -16.03 3.17 -9.02
N ALA A 72 -16.17 2.01 -9.66
CA ALA A 72 -17.26 1.76 -10.62
C ALA A 72 -18.64 1.59 -9.95
N ALA A 73 -18.68 1.20 -8.67
CA ALA A 73 -19.90 1.09 -7.89
C ALA A 73 -20.45 2.47 -7.45
N LEU A 74 -19.63 3.52 -7.47
CA LEU A 74 -20.09 4.88 -7.23
C LEU A 74 -21.01 5.35 -8.37
N PRO A 75 -22.00 6.22 -8.06
CA PRO A 75 -22.85 6.79 -9.10
C PRO A 75 -22.03 7.58 -10.13
N GLU A 76 -22.45 7.49 -11.40
CA GLU A 76 -21.82 8.22 -12.51
C GLU A 76 -21.80 9.73 -12.20
N GLY A 77 -20.63 10.35 -12.35
CA GLY A 77 -20.39 11.76 -12.01
C GLY A 77 -19.71 12.02 -10.67
N THR A 78 -19.71 11.07 -9.73
CA THR A 78 -18.96 11.25 -8.47
C THR A 78 -17.47 11.21 -8.71
N VAL A 79 -16.95 10.20 -9.41
CA VAL A 79 -15.51 10.09 -9.71
C VAL A 79 -15.02 11.28 -10.54
N GLU A 80 -15.81 11.73 -11.51
CA GLU A 80 -15.48 12.89 -12.35
C GLU A 80 -15.40 14.17 -11.52
N GLY A 81 -16.40 14.41 -10.65
CA GLY A 81 -16.38 15.55 -9.73
C GLY A 81 -15.20 15.51 -8.76
N LEU A 82 -14.79 14.31 -8.31
CA LEU A 82 -13.60 14.15 -7.49
C LEU A 82 -12.32 14.44 -8.29
N LEU A 83 -12.20 13.92 -9.52
CA LEU A 83 -11.04 14.16 -10.37
C LEU A 83 -10.91 15.63 -10.79
N GLU A 84 -12.02 16.36 -10.93
CA GLU A 84 -12.03 17.79 -11.21
C GLU A 84 -11.66 18.64 -9.98
N ASP A 85 -11.93 18.15 -8.76
CA ASP A 85 -11.70 18.89 -7.52
C ASP A 85 -10.50 18.33 -6.73
N THR A 86 -9.35 18.99 -6.91
CA THR A 86 -8.09 18.58 -6.27
C THR A 86 -8.14 18.68 -4.73
N GLU A 87 -8.94 19.61 -4.18
CA GLU A 87 -9.13 19.71 -2.72
C GLU A 87 -9.92 18.51 -2.21
N ALA A 88 -11.01 18.15 -2.89
CA ALA A 88 -11.81 16.97 -2.57
C ALA A 88 -10.98 15.68 -2.71
N LEU A 89 -10.19 15.53 -3.77
CA LEU A 89 -9.26 14.42 -3.95
C LEU A 89 -8.28 14.29 -2.79
N THR A 90 -7.66 15.40 -2.40
CA THR A 90 -6.71 15.41 -1.27
C THR A 90 -7.43 15.04 0.02
N ALA A 91 -8.64 15.55 0.24
CA ALA A 91 -9.44 15.22 1.42
C ALA A 91 -9.79 13.73 1.46
N ILE A 92 -10.22 13.15 0.34
CA ILE A 92 -10.55 11.72 0.23
C ILE A 92 -9.32 10.85 0.43
N LEU A 93 -8.21 11.17 -0.22
CA LEU A 93 -6.98 10.39 -0.07
C LEU A 93 -6.46 10.44 1.36
N THR A 94 -6.52 11.60 2.02
CA THR A 94 -6.16 11.72 3.44
C THR A 94 -7.19 11.09 4.38
N TYR A 95 -8.44 10.92 3.95
CA TYR A 95 -9.49 10.21 4.70
C TYR A 95 -9.31 8.69 4.64
N HIS A 96 -8.81 8.16 3.52
CA HIS A 96 -8.44 6.75 3.40
C HIS A 96 -7.14 6.40 4.12
N VAL A 97 -6.39 7.40 4.61
CA VAL A 97 -5.13 7.19 5.32
C VAL A 97 -5.34 7.42 6.82
N VAL A 98 -5.04 6.41 7.61
CA VAL A 98 -4.98 6.48 9.07
C VAL A 98 -3.52 6.48 9.51
N ALA A 99 -3.18 7.44 10.37
CA ALA A 99 -1.86 7.50 10.97
C ALA A 99 -1.73 6.41 12.04
N GLY A 100 -0.82 5.46 11.83
CA GLY A 100 -0.60 4.32 12.71
C GLY A 100 -0.79 2.98 12.02
N LYS A 101 -0.22 1.92 12.60
CA LYS A 101 -0.44 0.54 12.17
C LYS A 101 -1.68 0.02 12.88
N VAL A 102 -2.78 -0.15 12.14
CA VAL A 102 -4.02 -0.75 12.65
C VAL A 102 -4.26 -2.03 11.85
N MET A 103 -3.97 -3.16 12.48
CA MET A 103 -4.24 -4.48 11.91
C MET A 103 -5.65 -4.93 12.25
N SER A 104 -6.21 -5.86 11.48
CA SER A 104 -7.55 -6.39 11.74
C SER A 104 -7.70 -6.99 13.14
N GLY A 105 -6.62 -7.55 13.69
CA GLY A 105 -6.57 -8.10 15.05
C GLY A 105 -6.64 -7.06 16.16
N ASP A 106 -6.31 -5.80 15.87
CA ASP A 106 -6.41 -4.69 16.82
C ASP A 106 -7.77 -3.98 16.74
N LEU A 107 -8.56 -4.26 15.70
CA LEU A 107 -9.87 -3.65 15.49
C LEU A 107 -10.90 -4.21 16.50
N SER A 108 -11.74 -3.32 17.02
CA SER A 108 -12.87 -3.66 17.90
C SER A 108 -14.16 -3.05 17.38
N ASP A 109 -15.29 -3.69 17.63
CA ASP A 109 -16.59 -3.21 17.15
C ASP A 109 -16.91 -1.84 17.78
N GLY A 110 -17.27 -0.87 16.93
CA GLY A 110 -17.48 0.52 17.32
C GLY A 110 -16.19 1.30 17.60
N MET A 111 -15.01 0.77 17.23
CA MET A 111 -13.76 1.51 17.34
C MET A 111 -13.75 2.68 16.37
N MET A 112 -13.40 3.86 16.84
CA MET A 112 -13.18 5.03 16.01
C MET A 112 -11.68 5.24 15.82
N ALA A 113 -11.23 5.39 14.58
CA ALA A 113 -9.84 5.69 14.26
C ALA A 113 -9.74 7.06 13.57
N PRO A 114 -8.90 7.98 14.06
CA PRO A 114 -8.71 9.28 13.43
C PRO A 114 -7.88 9.14 12.14
N THR A 115 -8.40 9.69 11.05
CA THR A 115 -7.71 9.74 9.75
C THR A 115 -6.76 10.94 9.70
N VAL A 116 -5.87 10.96 8.70
CA VAL A 116 -4.98 12.10 8.45
C VAL A 116 -5.76 13.35 8.04
N ASN A 117 -6.96 13.18 7.48
CA ASN A 117 -7.86 14.29 7.17
C ASN A 117 -8.45 14.99 8.42
N GLY A 118 -8.37 14.35 9.59
CA GLY A 118 -8.94 14.85 10.85
C GLY A 118 -10.37 14.38 11.11
N ALA A 119 -11.02 13.74 10.13
CA ALA A 119 -12.26 13.03 10.34
C ALA A 119 -12.01 11.62 10.90
N GLU A 120 -12.99 11.06 11.59
CA GLU A 120 -12.89 9.73 12.20
C GLU A 120 -13.57 8.70 11.29
N ILE A 121 -12.97 7.51 11.17
CA ILE A 121 -13.63 6.35 10.59
C ILE A 121 -14.15 5.46 11.71
N THR A 122 -15.34 4.91 11.52
CA THR A 122 -15.92 3.95 12.47
C THR A 122 -15.71 2.55 11.95
N VAL A 123 -15.16 1.68 12.78
CA VAL A 123 -14.99 0.26 12.48
C VAL A 123 -16.16 -0.50 13.08
N SER A 124 -16.84 -1.30 12.26
CA SER A 124 -17.88 -2.22 12.69
C SER A 124 -17.44 -3.66 12.42
N LEU A 125 -17.43 -4.48 13.47
CA LEU A 125 -17.12 -5.91 13.37
C LEU A 125 -18.42 -6.71 13.57
N GLY A 126 -19.06 -7.02 12.44
CA GLY A 126 -20.21 -7.93 12.38
C GLY A 126 -19.82 -9.28 11.80
N ASP A 127 -20.54 -9.71 10.76
CA ASP A 127 -20.16 -10.89 9.95
C ASP A 127 -18.89 -10.64 9.10
N SER A 128 -18.60 -9.37 8.80
CA SER A 128 -17.41 -8.88 8.11
C SER A 128 -16.89 -7.60 8.76
N VAL A 129 -15.62 -7.27 8.55
CA VAL A 129 -15.04 -6.00 8.99
C VAL A 129 -15.54 -4.90 8.05
N MET A 130 -16.23 -3.91 8.59
CA MET A 130 -16.71 -2.74 7.85
C MET A 130 -16.07 -1.48 8.40
N ILE A 131 -15.72 -0.56 7.50
CA ILE A 131 -15.22 0.78 7.81
C ILE A 131 -16.27 1.77 7.31
N ASN A 132 -17.01 2.40 8.23
CA ASN A 132 -18.25 3.13 7.93
C ASN A 132 -19.20 2.25 7.09
N ASP A 133 -19.46 2.63 5.84
CA ASP A 133 -20.30 1.89 4.89
C ASP A 133 -19.51 0.96 3.96
N ALA A 134 -18.18 0.95 4.03
CA ALA A 134 -17.32 0.13 3.17
C ALA A 134 -16.98 -1.22 3.81
N THR A 135 -17.11 -2.31 3.06
CA THR A 135 -16.74 -3.64 3.52
C THR A 135 -15.27 -3.92 3.18
N VAL A 136 -14.50 -4.39 4.15
CA VAL A 136 -13.12 -4.81 3.93
C VAL A 136 -13.12 -6.19 3.26
N VAL A 137 -12.72 -6.23 1.99
CA VAL A 137 -12.62 -7.45 1.18
C VAL A 137 -11.34 -8.21 1.49
N THR A 138 -10.24 -7.49 1.72
CA THR A 138 -8.94 -8.07 2.07
C THR A 138 -8.24 -7.19 3.08
N ALA A 139 -8.11 -7.68 4.31
CA ALA A 139 -7.40 -6.99 5.37
C ALA A 139 -5.94 -7.46 5.48
N ASP A 140 -5.13 -6.68 6.20
CA ASP A 140 -3.76 -7.02 6.61
C ASP A 140 -2.77 -7.26 5.46
N VAL A 141 -2.89 -6.49 4.37
CA VAL A 141 -1.89 -6.52 3.31
C VAL A 141 -0.68 -5.72 3.78
N GLU A 142 0.38 -6.42 4.21
CA GLU A 142 1.60 -5.79 4.70
C GLU A 142 2.37 -5.10 3.57
N ALA A 143 2.62 -3.80 3.76
CA ALA A 143 3.49 -2.99 2.93
C ALA A 143 4.69 -2.50 3.75
N SER A 144 5.75 -2.07 3.08
CA SER A 144 7.00 -1.60 3.72
C SER A 144 6.80 -0.48 4.73
N ASN A 145 5.86 0.39 4.40
CA ASN A 145 5.57 1.62 5.12
C ASN A 145 4.17 1.58 5.73
N GLY A 146 3.57 0.39 5.90
CA GLY A 146 2.20 0.35 6.41
C GLY A 146 1.44 -0.95 6.23
N VAL A 147 0.12 -0.83 6.33
CA VAL A 147 -0.85 -1.89 6.09
C VAL A 147 -1.89 -1.36 5.11
N ILE A 148 -2.22 -2.16 4.10
CA ILE A 148 -3.31 -1.87 3.16
C ILE A 148 -4.50 -2.74 3.53
N HIS A 149 -5.68 -2.11 3.62
CA HIS A 149 -6.95 -2.81 3.73
C HIS A 149 -7.74 -2.52 2.46
N VAL A 150 -8.01 -3.56 1.69
CA VAL A 150 -8.78 -3.49 0.46
C VAL A 150 -10.26 -3.40 0.81
N ILE A 151 -10.92 -2.38 0.30
CA ILE A 151 -12.35 -2.13 0.53
C ILE A 151 -13.14 -2.18 -0.79
N ASP A 152 -14.42 -2.54 -0.69
CA ASP A 152 -15.34 -2.61 -1.84
C ASP A 152 -16.05 -1.29 -2.17
N THR A 153 -15.91 -0.28 -1.32
CA THR A 153 -16.62 1.00 -1.43
C THR A 153 -15.68 2.15 -1.12
N VAL A 154 -15.74 3.24 -1.87
CA VAL A 154 -14.89 4.43 -1.63
C VAL A 154 -15.43 5.22 -0.42
N LEU A 155 -14.54 5.59 0.50
CA LEU A 155 -14.87 6.43 1.64
C LEU A 155 -14.90 7.91 1.24
N ILE A 156 -16.05 8.54 1.36
CA ILE A 156 -16.24 9.98 1.08
C ILE A 156 -16.47 10.69 2.42
N PRO A 157 -15.64 11.67 2.80
CA PRO A 157 -15.89 12.47 3.99
C PRO A 157 -17.14 13.35 3.76
N GLU A 158 -18.07 13.37 4.73
CA GLU A 158 -19.26 14.23 4.72
C GLU A 158 -18.99 15.66 5.22
#